data_AF-A0A3B4Z342-F1
#
_entry.id   AF-A0A3B4Z342-F1
#
_cell.length_a   1.000
_cell.length_b   1.000
_cell.length_c   1.000
_cell.angle_alpha   90.00
_cell.angle_beta   90.00
_cell.angle_gamma   90.00
#
_symmetry.space_group_name_H-M   'P 1'
#
loop_
_entity.id
_entity.type
_entity.pdbx_description
1 polymer ?
#
loop_
_entity_poly.entity_id
_entity_poly.type
_entity_poly.pdbx_seq_one_letter_code
_entity_poly.pdbx_strand_id
1 'polypeptide(L)'
;LNCHLIGFDGFILRPFVYIIHFIDTCIVKLLLWNYTAASVRTERKRRRMFFFFIGALLNTAVAVTHYSVPEELEEGSVVANLASDLDLDVKTLSRRKMRLDIISSKRYLDVNKETGELYIVERIDREYLCAIKTTTCFLKMEAIVENPQRIFYIEIEITDINDNAPHFRRDTINVDIMESTPAG
;
A
#
# COMPACT_ATOMS: atom_id res chain seq x y z
N LEU A 1 -27.91 -5.86 2.20
CA LEU A 1 -27.75 -7.18 2.85
C LEU A 1 -26.28 -7.33 3.24
N ASN A 2 -26.03 -7.42 4.54
CA ASN A 2 -24.71 -7.43 5.17
C ASN A 2 -23.84 -8.58 4.64
N CYS A 3 -22.57 -8.30 4.31
CA CYS A 3 -21.57 -9.34 4.12
C CYS A 3 -20.79 -9.51 5.42
N HIS A 4 -20.92 -10.71 5.98
CA HIS A 4 -20.28 -11.19 7.19
C HIS A 4 -18.77 -11.27 6.97
N LEU A 5 -18.00 -10.69 7.89
CA LEU A 5 -16.56 -10.93 8.04
C LEU A 5 -16.37 -12.42 8.41
N ILE A 6 -15.62 -13.14 7.59
CA ILE A 6 -15.06 -14.44 7.94
C ILE A 6 -13.62 -14.17 8.34
N GLY A 7 -13.35 -14.22 9.65
CA GLY A 7 -12.00 -14.29 10.19
C GLY A 7 -11.39 -15.65 9.88
N PHE A 8 -10.13 -15.65 9.48
CA PHE A 8 -9.29 -16.83 9.48
C PHE A 8 -8.01 -16.51 10.24
N ASP A 9 -7.88 -17.14 11.41
CA ASP A 9 -6.67 -17.17 12.21
C ASP A 9 -5.57 -17.96 11.51
N GLY A 10 -4.36 -17.41 11.57
CA GLY A 10 -3.06 -18.08 11.60
C GLY A 10 -2.75 -19.09 10.50
N PHE A 11 -1.92 -18.70 9.53
CA PHE A 11 -0.72 -19.45 9.12
C PHE A 11 0.12 -18.59 8.15
N ILE A 12 1.41 -18.51 8.43
CA ILE A 12 2.45 -17.78 7.71
C ILE A 12 2.40 -18.08 6.21
N LEU A 13 1.98 -17.11 5.39
CA LEU A 13 2.05 -17.19 3.94
C LEU A 13 2.47 -15.83 3.37
N ARG A 14 3.57 -15.89 2.61
CA ARG A 14 4.13 -15.00 1.57
C ARG A 14 3.30 -13.75 1.20
N PRO A 15 3.95 -12.61 0.89
CA PRO A 15 3.29 -11.32 0.80
C PRO A 15 2.07 -11.41 -0.13
N PHE A 16 0.91 -11.18 0.49
CA PHE A 16 -0.39 -11.21 -0.16
C PHE A 16 -0.43 -10.11 -1.21
N VAL A 17 -0.30 -10.51 -2.48
CA VAL A 17 -0.67 -9.70 -3.64
C VAL A 17 -2.20 -9.59 -3.62
N TYR A 18 -2.73 -8.65 -2.84
CA TYR A 18 -4.13 -8.28 -2.95
C TYR A 18 -4.33 -7.62 -4.32
N ILE A 19 -4.90 -8.40 -5.24
CA ILE A 19 -5.44 -7.92 -6.51
C ILE A 19 -6.53 -6.91 -6.16
N ILE A 20 -6.21 -5.62 -6.21
CA ILE A 20 -7.22 -4.57 -6.09
C ILE A 20 -8.09 -4.65 -7.33
N HIS A 21 -9.25 -5.27 -7.14
CA HIS A 21 -10.39 -5.36 -8.04
C HIS A 21 -11.08 -3.98 -8.15
N PHE A 22 -10.38 -2.94 -8.55
CA PHE A 22 -10.96 -1.60 -8.71
C PHE A 22 -10.35 -0.87 -9.92
N ILE A 23 -10.64 -1.38 -11.11
CA ILE A 23 -10.69 -0.54 -12.31
C ILE A 23 -12.16 -0.41 -12.70
N ASP A 24 -12.69 0.77 -12.40
CA ASP A 24 -13.95 1.39 -12.79
C ASP A 24 -14.99 0.54 -13.54
N THR A 25 -15.98 0.05 -12.77
CA THR A 25 -17.27 -0.43 -13.31
C THR A 25 -18.03 0.65 -14.10
N CYS A 26 -17.61 1.92 -14.03
CA CYS A 26 -18.15 3.02 -14.85
C CYS A 26 -17.81 2.90 -16.33
N ILE A 27 -16.57 2.52 -16.69
CA ILE A 27 -16.16 2.38 -18.10
C ILE A 27 -16.90 1.20 -18.72
N VAL A 28 -17.02 0.09 -17.99
CA VAL A 28 -17.76 -1.10 -18.43
C VAL A 28 -19.25 -0.78 -18.62
N LYS A 29 -19.87 0.01 -17.73
CA LYS A 29 -21.27 0.46 -17.88
C LYS A 29 -21.47 1.42 -19.05
N LEU A 30 -20.57 2.36 -19.29
CA LEU A 30 -20.61 3.29 -20.43
C LEU A 30 -20.48 2.55 -21.78
N LEU A 31 -19.60 1.55 -21.84
CA LEU A 31 -19.44 0.70 -23.02
C LEU A 31 -20.67 -0.19 -23.26
N LEU A 32 -21.29 -0.71 -22.20
CA LEU A 32 -22.54 -1.48 -22.30
C LEU A 32 -23.73 -0.61 -22.75
N TRP A 33 -23.84 0.62 -22.25
CA TRP A 33 -24.90 1.56 -22.65
C TRP A 33 -24.82 1.92 -24.14
N ASN A 34 -23.63 2.28 -24.63
CA ASN A 34 -23.40 2.59 -26.04
C ASN A 34 -23.65 1.39 -26.96
N TYR A 35 -23.41 0.16 -26.49
CA TYR A 35 -23.63 -1.06 -27.27
C TYR A 35 -25.12 -1.41 -27.43
N THR A 36 -25.96 -1.10 -26.44
CA THR A 36 -27.41 -1.32 -26.54
C THR A 36 -28.11 -0.36 -27.53
N ALA A 37 -27.47 0.76 -27.87
CA ALA A 37 -28.02 1.77 -28.77
C ALA A 37 -27.77 1.50 -30.27
N ALA A 38 -26.95 0.51 -30.66
CA ALA A 38 -26.53 0.30 -32.04
C ALA A 38 -26.85 -1.11 -32.60
N SER A 39 -28.09 -1.26 -33.08
CA SER A 39 -28.48 -1.98 -34.29
C SER A 39 -28.08 -3.47 -34.50
N VAL A 40 -29.09 -4.32 -34.32
CA VAL A 40 -29.61 -5.40 -35.19
C VAL A 40 -28.74 -5.86 -36.37
N ARG A 41 -28.60 -7.19 -36.50
CA ARG A 41 -28.21 -8.01 -37.69
C ARG A 41 -26.75 -8.45 -37.81
N THR A 42 -26.40 -9.57 -37.15
CA THR A 42 -25.64 -10.76 -37.64
C THR A 42 -25.05 -11.57 -36.46
N GLU A 43 -25.66 -12.72 -36.13
CA GLU A 43 -25.64 -13.29 -34.76
C GLU A 43 -24.57 -14.34 -34.40
N ARG A 44 -23.69 -14.82 -35.31
CA ARG A 44 -22.73 -15.90 -34.95
C ARG A 44 -21.25 -15.50 -34.92
N LYS A 45 -20.73 -14.77 -35.92
CA LYS A 45 -19.33 -14.31 -35.94
C LYS A 45 -19.06 -13.21 -34.89
N ARG A 46 -20.05 -12.35 -34.65
CA ARG A 46 -19.97 -11.21 -33.73
C ARG A 46 -19.89 -11.63 -32.26
N ARG A 47 -20.51 -12.76 -31.90
CA ARG A 47 -20.53 -13.32 -30.53
C ARG A 47 -19.17 -13.89 -30.11
N ARG A 48 -18.45 -14.59 -31.02
CA ARG A 48 -17.07 -15.04 -30.79
C ARG A 48 -16.08 -13.87 -30.69
N MET A 49 -16.26 -12.86 -31.53
CA MET A 49 -15.45 -11.65 -31.50
C MET A 49 -15.65 -10.89 -30.18
N PHE A 50 -16.89 -10.80 -29.70
CA PHE A 50 -17.24 -10.14 -28.44
C PHE A 50 -16.64 -10.84 -27.20
N PHE A 51 -16.65 -12.18 -27.13
CA PHE A 51 -15.97 -12.91 -26.05
C PHE A 51 -14.44 -12.74 -26.07
N PHE A 52 -13.83 -12.66 -27.26
CA PHE A 52 -12.40 -12.34 -27.40
C PHE A 52 -12.09 -10.91 -26.92
N PHE A 53 -12.93 -9.93 -27.28
CA PHE A 53 -12.76 -8.54 -26.85
C PHE A 53 -12.99 -8.35 -25.34
N ILE A 54 -13.99 -9.02 -24.74
CA ILE A 54 -14.19 -9.00 -23.28
C ILE A 54 -13.04 -9.72 -22.54
N GLY A 55 -12.56 -10.85 -23.06
CA GLY A 55 -11.40 -11.55 -22.50
C GLY A 55 -10.11 -10.73 -22.55
N ALA A 56 -9.93 -9.94 -23.61
CA ALA A 56 -8.80 -9.03 -23.75
C ALA A 56 -8.88 -7.82 -22.79
N LEU A 57 -10.09 -7.36 -22.47
CA LEU A 57 -10.32 -6.24 -21.54
C LEU A 57 -10.18 -6.62 -20.05
N LEU A 58 -10.07 -7.92 -19.72
CA LEU A 58 -10.03 -8.41 -18.33
C LEU A 58 -8.64 -8.44 -17.68
N ASN A 59 -7.56 -8.01 -18.36
CA ASN A 59 -6.18 -8.27 -17.91
C ASN A 59 -5.40 -7.08 -17.33
N THR A 60 -6.04 -5.97 -16.99
CA THR A 60 -5.33 -4.88 -16.29
C THR A 60 -5.51 -5.05 -14.79
N ALA A 61 -4.63 -5.84 -14.17
CA ALA A 61 -4.48 -5.85 -12.71
C ALA A 61 -3.26 -4.99 -12.35
N VAL A 62 -3.45 -3.97 -11.52
CA VAL A 62 -2.34 -3.25 -10.89
C VAL A 62 -2.00 -3.99 -9.61
N ALA A 63 -0.77 -4.51 -9.51
CA ALA A 63 -0.28 -5.14 -8.30
C ALA A 63 0.38 -4.07 -7.42
N VAL A 64 -0.08 -3.97 -6.17
CA VAL A 64 0.52 -3.13 -5.12
C VAL A 64 1.15 -4.05 -4.09
N THR A 65 2.39 -3.74 -3.69
CA THR A 65 3.13 -4.53 -2.70
C THR A 65 3.02 -3.86 -1.34
N HIS A 66 2.61 -4.61 -0.33
CA HIS A 66 2.40 -4.09 1.03
C HIS A 66 3.44 -4.65 2.01
N TYR A 67 4.04 -3.75 2.79
CA TYR A 67 4.93 -4.08 3.91
C TYR A 67 4.47 -3.37 5.18
N SER A 68 4.87 -3.88 6.35
CA SER A 68 4.70 -3.19 7.63
C SER A 68 6.05 -3.06 8.32
N VAL A 69 6.27 -1.89 8.91
CA VAL A 69 7.54 -1.54 9.56
C VAL A 69 7.25 -0.72 10.83
N PRO A 70 7.89 -1.04 11.96
CA PRO A 70 7.78 -0.18 13.13
C PRO A 70 8.41 1.18 12.88
N GLU A 71 7.87 2.21 13.54
CA GLU A 71 8.60 3.46 13.68
C GLU A 71 9.89 3.26 14.49
N GLU A 72 10.74 4.28 14.48
CA GLU A 72 11.97 4.30 15.30
C GLU A 72 12.98 3.19 15.02
N LEU A 73 12.91 2.56 13.84
CA LEU A 73 13.94 1.65 13.35
C LEU A 73 15.26 2.39 13.09
N GLU A 74 16.36 1.71 13.41
CA GLU A 74 17.71 2.24 13.23
C GLU A 74 18.05 2.42 11.74
N GLU A 75 18.86 3.44 11.45
CA GLU A 75 19.39 3.68 10.10
C GLU A 75 20.23 2.48 9.63
N GLY A 76 20.02 2.07 8.39
CA GLY A 76 20.63 0.87 7.81
C GLY A 76 19.86 -0.43 8.06
N SER A 77 18.78 -0.39 8.85
CA SER A 77 17.92 -1.56 9.05
C SER A 77 17.27 -2.01 7.75
N VAL A 78 17.31 -3.32 7.49
CA VAL A 78 16.67 -3.92 6.30
C VAL A 78 15.19 -4.14 6.58
N VAL A 79 14.35 -3.63 5.68
CA VAL A 79 12.88 -3.75 5.75
C VAL A 79 12.39 -4.97 4.96
N ALA A 80 12.83 -5.11 3.70
CA ALA A 80 12.39 -6.17 2.81
C ALA A 80 13.39 -6.44 1.67
N ASN A 81 13.32 -7.62 1.06
CA ASN A 81 14.12 -7.97 -0.12
C ASN A 81 13.29 -7.78 -1.40
N LEU A 82 13.34 -6.58 -1.98
CA LEU A 82 12.57 -6.24 -3.17
C LEU A 82 12.96 -7.08 -4.39
N ALA A 83 14.23 -7.50 -4.49
CA ALA A 83 14.66 -8.35 -5.60
C ALA A 83 13.93 -9.69 -5.60
N SER A 84 13.80 -10.33 -4.44
CA SER A 84 13.13 -11.61 -4.29
C SER A 84 11.61 -11.47 -4.42
N ASP A 85 11.04 -10.41 -3.85
CA ASP A 85 9.59 -10.21 -3.82
C ASP A 85 9.03 -9.76 -5.18
N LEU A 86 9.81 -9.01 -5.97
CA LEU A 86 9.41 -8.51 -7.30
C LEU A 86 9.97 -9.34 -8.47
N ASP A 87 10.62 -10.47 -8.17
CA ASP A 87 11.28 -11.38 -9.13
C ASP A 87 12.27 -10.62 -10.04
N LEU A 88 13.16 -9.84 -9.42
CA LEU A 88 14.21 -9.08 -10.09
C LEU A 88 15.56 -9.76 -9.89
N ASP A 89 16.33 -9.89 -10.97
CA ASP A 89 17.69 -10.41 -10.90
C ASP A 89 18.66 -9.35 -10.34
N VAL A 90 19.13 -9.58 -9.11
CA VAL A 90 20.08 -8.75 -8.36
C VAL A 90 21.30 -8.36 -9.21
N LYS A 91 21.84 -9.29 -9.99
CA LYS A 91 23.02 -9.06 -10.84
C LYS A 91 22.78 -7.99 -11.90
N THR A 92 21.52 -7.76 -12.27
CA THR A 92 21.14 -6.78 -13.27
C THR A 92 20.65 -5.47 -12.69
N LEU A 93 20.32 -5.39 -11.39
CA LEU A 93 19.73 -4.20 -10.76
C LEU A 93 20.62 -2.95 -10.89
N SER A 94 21.91 -3.11 -10.58
CA SER A 94 22.90 -2.04 -10.72
C SER A 94 23.02 -1.53 -12.16
N ARG A 95 22.98 -2.44 -13.15
CA ARG A 95 23.04 -2.09 -14.58
C ARG A 95 21.74 -1.46 -15.09
N ARG A 96 20.60 -1.90 -14.55
CA ARG A 96 19.24 -1.47 -14.91
C ARG A 96 18.79 -0.20 -14.16
N LYS A 97 19.70 0.46 -13.43
CA LYS A 97 19.45 1.73 -12.74
C LYS A 97 18.16 1.70 -11.91
N MET A 98 18.01 0.66 -11.09
CA MET A 98 16.90 0.65 -10.13
C MET A 98 16.99 1.88 -9.22
N ARG A 99 15.87 2.58 -9.07
CA ARG A 99 15.74 3.74 -8.18
C ARG A 99 14.38 3.71 -7.51
N LEU A 100 14.35 4.25 -6.30
CA LEU A 100 13.14 4.42 -5.53
C LEU A 100 12.71 5.88 -5.64
N ASP A 101 11.49 6.10 -6.11
CA ASP A 101 10.87 7.41 -6.17
C ASP A 101 9.82 7.49 -5.07
N ILE A 102 9.99 8.45 -4.16
CA ILE A 102 9.13 8.60 -2.99
C ILE A 102 8.16 9.72 -3.29
N ILE A 103 6.87 9.47 -3.04
CA ILE A 103 5.82 10.48 -3.24
C ILE A 103 5.95 11.61 -2.17
N SER A 104 6.64 11.32 -1.07
CA SER A 104 6.98 12.25 0.01
C SER A 104 8.25 13.07 -0.28
N SER A 105 8.34 14.27 0.31
CA SER A 105 9.44 15.21 0.14
C SER A 105 10.76 14.77 0.77
N LYS A 106 10.72 13.81 1.71
CA LYS A 106 11.88 13.34 2.47
C LYS A 106 12.15 11.86 2.22
N ARG A 107 13.45 11.50 2.14
CA ARG A 107 13.91 10.14 1.83
C ARG A 107 14.15 9.31 3.08
N TYR A 108 13.10 8.62 3.54
CA TYR A 108 13.17 7.70 4.69
C TYR A 108 13.71 6.31 4.33
N LEU A 109 13.49 5.88 3.09
CA LEU A 109 13.85 4.54 2.61
C LEU A 109 14.57 4.64 1.26
N ASP A 110 15.48 3.70 1.02
CA ASP A 110 16.14 3.54 -0.27
C ASP A 110 16.45 2.06 -0.53
N VAL A 111 16.81 1.75 -1.77
CA VAL A 111 17.11 0.38 -2.20
C VAL A 111 18.61 0.21 -2.44
N ASN A 112 19.17 -0.84 -1.85
CA ASN A 112 20.53 -1.25 -2.14
C ASN A 112 20.58 -1.89 -3.54
N LYS A 113 21.34 -1.29 -4.45
CA LYS A 113 21.44 -1.74 -5.86
C LYS A 113 22.26 -3.01 -6.04
N GLU A 114 23.04 -3.38 -5.03
CA GLU A 114 23.89 -4.57 -5.03
C GLU A 114 23.18 -5.79 -4.45
N THR A 115 22.35 -5.61 -3.42
CA THR A 115 21.61 -6.71 -2.78
C THR A 115 20.13 -6.77 -3.18
N GLY A 116 19.56 -5.65 -3.62
CA GLY A 116 18.13 -5.50 -3.92
C GLY A 116 17.26 -5.34 -2.67
N GLU A 117 17.86 -4.99 -1.54
CA GLU A 117 17.17 -4.82 -0.26
C GLU A 117 16.70 -3.38 -0.07
N LEU A 118 15.48 -3.24 0.44
CA LEU A 118 14.93 -1.96 0.92
C LEU A 118 15.41 -1.75 2.36
N TYR A 119 16.01 -0.59 2.63
CA TYR A 119 16.56 -0.27 3.94
C TYR A 119 16.17 1.14 4.41
N ILE A 120 16.25 1.35 5.72
CA ILE A 120 15.99 2.64 6.37
C ILE A 120 17.18 3.57 6.16
N VAL A 121 16.94 4.74 5.56
CA VAL A 121 17.96 5.79 5.38
C VAL A 121 17.96 6.75 6.56
N GLU A 122 16.78 7.08 7.08
CA GLU A 122 16.59 8.00 8.18
C GLU A 122 15.46 7.51 9.07
N ARG A 123 15.58 7.75 10.38
CA ARG A 123 14.56 7.37 11.36
C ARG A 123 13.20 7.93 10.98
N ILE A 124 12.20 7.05 11.09
CA ILE A 124 10.81 7.32 10.77
C ILE A 124 10.10 7.68 12.07
N ASP A 125 9.54 8.88 12.09
CA ASP A 125 8.69 9.42 13.17
C ASP A 125 7.26 9.49 12.63
N ARG A 126 6.34 8.70 13.21
CA ARG A 126 4.95 8.60 12.75
C ARG A 126 4.17 9.88 13.07
N GLU A 127 4.48 10.58 14.15
CA GLU A 127 3.85 11.85 14.54
C GLU A 127 4.15 12.95 13.51
N TYR A 128 5.38 12.97 12.97
CA TYR A 128 5.76 13.90 11.92
C TYR A 128 5.11 13.56 10.56
N LEU A 129 5.08 12.27 10.21
CA LEU A 129 4.57 11.80 8.91
C LEU A 129 3.05 11.81 8.82
N CYS A 130 2.39 11.36 9.89
CA CYS A 130 0.97 11.19 10.01
C CYS A 130 0.43 12.11 11.11
N ALA A 131 0.53 13.42 10.86
CA ALA A 131 0.12 14.48 11.78
C ALA A 131 -1.39 14.41 12.17
N ILE A 132 -2.21 13.74 11.36
CA ILE A 132 -3.60 13.44 11.70
C ILE A 132 -3.60 12.07 12.38
N LYS A 133 -4.26 11.95 13.54
CA LYS A 133 -4.52 10.67 14.23
C LYS A 133 -5.45 9.77 13.42
N THR A 134 -5.03 9.37 12.23
CA THR A 134 -5.62 8.28 11.48
C THR A 134 -5.19 6.98 12.11
N THR A 135 -6.08 5.99 12.14
CA THR A 135 -5.81 4.66 12.69
C THR A 135 -4.69 3.94 11.94
N THR A 136 -4.37 4.38 10.72
CA THR A 136 -3.38 3.78 9.83
C THR A 136 -2.49 4.87 9.23
N CYS A 137 -1.19 4.60 9.13
CA CYS A 137 -0.19 5.49 8.53
C CYS A 137 0.54 4.74 7.41
N PHE A 138 0.49 5.23 6.18
CA PHE A 138 1.11 4.58 5.02
C PHE A 138 2.09 5.49 4.29
N LEU A 139 3.29 4.99 4.02
CA LEU A 139 4.25 5.57 3.10
C LEU A 139 4.11 4.93 1.71
N LYS A 140 3.79 5.75 0.71
CA LYS A 140 3.63 5.31 -0.68
C LYS A 140 4.86 5.67 -1.51
N MET A 141 5.36 4.71 -2.27
CA MET A 141 6.53 4.88 -3.14
C MET A 141 6.47 4.01 -4.38
N GLU A 142 7.29 4.37 -5.35
CA GLU A 142 7.42 3.67 -6.63
C GLU A 142 8.85 3.18 -6.82
N ALA A 143 9.03 1.87 -7.00
CA ALA A 143 10.31 1.33 -7.42
C ALA A 143 10.35 1.26 -8.96
N ILE A 144 11.30 1.99 -9.56
CA ILE A 144 11.44 2.11 -11.00
C ILE A 144 12.71 1.39 -11.44
N VAL A 145 12.58 0.46 -12.38
CA VAL A 145 13.69 -0.26 -13.02
C VAL A 145 13.72 0.13 -14.49
N GLU A 146 14.88 0.51 -15.02
CA GLU A 146 15.05 0.90 -16.42
C GLU A 146 15.54 -0.29 -17.27
N ASN A 147 15.19 -0.29 -18.57
CA ASN A 147 15.68 -1.26 -19.58
C ASN A 147 15.39 -2.75 -19.27
N PRO A 148 14.14 -3.23 -19.42
CA PRO A 148 12.93 -2.51 -19.80
C PRO A 148 12.32 -1.72 -18.63
N GLN A 149 11.64 -0.61 -18.93
CA GLN A 149 11.02 0.21 -17.89
C GLN A 149 9.89 -0.55 -17.18
N ARG A 150 10.04 -0.77 -15.87
CA ARG A 150 9.02 -1.36 -14.99
C ARG A 150 8.85 -0.48 -13.76
N ILE A 151 7.61 -0.29 -13.34
CA ILE A 151 7.24 0.50 -12.16
C ILE A 151 6.48 -0.43 -11.22
N PHE A 152 6.89 -0.45 -9.96
CA PHE A 152 6.25 -1.23 -8.91
C PHE A 152 5.75 -0.27 -7.82
N TYR A 153 4.46 -0.38 -7.50
CA TYR A 153 3.84 0.40 -6.43
C TYR A 153 4.05 -0.32 -5.10
N ILE A 154 4.62 0.40 -4.14
CA ILE A 154 4.93 -0.11 -2.80
C ILE A 154 4.23 0.78 -1.78
N GLU A 155 3.50 0.16 -0.86
CA GLU A 155 2.89 0.81 0.29
C GLU A 155 3.46 0.19 1.57
N ILE A 156 3.95 1.04 2.48
CA ILE A 156 4.54 0.61 3.74
C ILE A 156 3.72 1.18 4.88
N GLU A 157 3.14 0.30 5.68
CA GLU A 157 2.45 0.66 6.92
C GLU A 157 3.46 0.96 8.02
N ILE A 158 3.37 2.15 8.60
CA ILE A 158 4.15 2.53 9.79
C ILE A 158 3.35 2.15 11.03
N THR A 159 3.84 1.17 11.78
CA THR A 159 3.22 0.73 13.02
C THR A 159 3.73 1.57 14.19
N ASP A 160 2.80 2.10 14.98
CA ASP A 160 3.04 2.85 16.22
C ASP A 160 3.74 1.99 17.27
N ILE A 161 4.80 2.53 17.88
CA ILE A 161 5.41 2.03 19.10
C ILE A 161 4.98 2.97 20.23
N ASN A 162 4.71 2.42 21.41
CA ASN A 162 4.41 3.24 22.59
C ASN A 162 5.70 3.85 23.19
N ASP A 163 6.36 4.71 22.43
CA ASP A 163 7.55 5.48 22.82
C ASP A 163 7.19 6.82 23.49
N ASN A 164 5.95 7.28 23.28
CA ASN A 164 5.42 8.52 23.81
C ASN A 164 4.69 8.31 25.15
N ALA A 165 5.34 8.68 26.26
CA ALA A 165 4.72 8.67 27.58
C ALA A 165 3.64 9.77 27.70
N PRO A 166 2.53 9.52 28.42
CA PRO A 166 1.50 10.53 28.61
C PRO A 166 2.05 11.74 29.37
N HIS A 167 1.90 12.93 28.78
CA HIS A 167 2.31 14.18 29.40
C HIS A 167 1.10 14.91 29.99
N PHE A 168 1.13 15.18 31.29
CA PHE A 168 0.10 16.00 31.93
C PHE A 168 0.40 17.48 31.68
N ARG A 169 -0.64 18.32 31.57
CA ARG A 169 -0.43 19.78 31.38
C ARG A 169 0.27 20.43 32.58
N ARG A 170 0.23 19.79 33.75
CA ARG A 170 0.82 20.25 35.00
C ARG A 170 1.37 19.04 35.74
N ASP A 171 2.51 19.21 36.39
CA ASP A 171 3.12 18.17 37.22
C ASP A 171 2.33 17.93 38.52
N THR A 172 1.57 18.94 38.96
CA THR A 172 0.70 18.84 40.14
C THR A 172 -0.67 19.41 39.82
N ILE A 173 -1.71 18.66 40.20
CA ILE A 173 -3.10 19.05 40.03
C ILE A 173 -3.70 19.16 41.44
N ASN A 174 -3.92 20.39 41.90
CA ASN A 174 -4.64 20.66 43.15
C ASN A 174 -6.15 20.64 42.86
N VAL A 175 -6.88 19.83 43.62
CA VAL A 175 -8.33 19.71 43.54
C VAL A 175 -8.89 19.92 44.94
N ASP A 176 -9.72 20.96 45.11
CA ASP A 176 -10.40 21.23 46.37
C ASP A 176 -11.83 20.68 46.30
N ILE A 177 -12.20 19.86 47.28
CA ILE A 177 -13.52 19.21 47.36
C ILE A 177 -14.16 19.61 48.69
N MET A 178 -15.42 20.06 48.65
CA MET A 178 -16.17 20.34 49.88
C MET A 178 -16.57 19.02 50.55
N GLU A 179 -16.49 18.98 51.88
CA GLU A 179 -16.86 17.79 52.67
C GLU A 179 -18.32 17.36 52.44
N SER A 180 -19.21 18.32 52.13
CA SER A 180 -20.62 18.07 51.85
C SER A 180 -20.90 17.49 50.45
N THR A 181 -19.87 17.23 49.65
CA THR A 181 -20.05 16.68 48.30
C THR A 181 -20.55 15.24 48.38
N PRO A 182 -21.74 14.92 47.81
CA PRO A 182 -22.25 13.55 47.78
C PRO A 182 -21.40 12.65 46.86
N ALA A 183 -21.42 11.34 47.10
CA ALA A 183 -20.70 10.38 46.27
C ALA A 183 -21.36 10.17 44.90
N GLY A 184 -20.55 10.16 43.84
CA GLY A 184 -20.96 9.93 42.45
C GLY A 184 -21.05 11.20 41.63
#